data_AF-A0A2S9JNJ6-F1
#
_entry.id   AF-A0A2S9JNJ6-F1
#
_cell.length_a   1.000
_cell.length_b   1.000
_cell.length_c   1.000
_cell.angle_alpha   90.00
_cell.angle_beta   90.00
_cell.angle_gamma   90.00
#
_symmetry.space_group_name_H-M   'P 1'
#
loop_
_entity.id
_entity.type
_entity.pdbx_description
1 polymer ?
#
loop_
_entity_poly.entity_id
_entity_poly.type
_entity_poly.pdbx_seq_one_letter_code
_entity_poly.pdbx_strand_id
1 'polypeptide(L)'
;MNREKEIKSTITGAYEFKDEDGVIYKMKILGRGEELFFQKGDDAFICDISARFSVIDLKSISKWDNGKKISEEERASLLAKIVELYKKAYKDDLKL
;
A
#
# COMPACT_ATOMS: atom_id res chain seq x y z
N MET A 1 4.60 -4.05 -19.45
CA MET A 1 4.60 -4.89 -18.23
C MET A 1 4.13 -4.02 -17.08
N ASN A 2 3.14 -4.47 -16.30
CA ASN A 2 2.63 -3.69 -15.15
C ASN A 2 3.56 -3.92 -13.97
N ARG A 3 4.29 -2.87 -13.57
CA ARG A 3 5.30 -2.88 -12.49
C ARG A 3 4.74 -3.40 -11.16
N GLU A 4 3.46 -3.16 -10.91
CA GLU A 4 2.72 -3.62 -9.74
C GLU A 4 2.65 -5.15 -9.66
N LYS A 5 2.48 -5.84 -10.79
CA LYS A 5 2.42 -7.31 -10.83
C LYS A 5 3.78 -7.94 -10.56
N GLU A 6 4.84 -7.36 -11.13
CA GLU A 6 6.21 -7.82 -10.90
C GLU A 6 6.57 -7.70 -9.42
N ILE A 7 6.30 -6.53 -8.83
CA ILE A 7 6.54 -6.31 -7.40
C ILE A 7 5.70 -7.27 -6.56
N LYS A 8 4.39 -7.43 -6.83
CA LYS A 8 3.54 -8.37 -6.10
C LYS A 8 4.13 -9.80 -6.05
N SER A 9 4.73 -10.27 -7.13
CA SER A 9 5.33 -11.61 -7.20
C SER A 9 6.72 -11.73 -6.57
N THR A 10 7.51 -10.65 -6.52
CA THR A 10 8.90 -10.69 -6.04
C THR A 10 9.11 -9.98 -4.70
N ILE A 11 8.07 -9.38 -4.13
CA ILE A 11 8.20 -8.55 -2.94
C ILE A 11 8.52 -9.38 -1.69
N THR A 12 9.67 -9.07 -1.11
CA THR A 12 10.14 -9.61 0.17
C THR A 12 10.11 -8.51 1.23
N GLY A 13 9.95 -8.87 2.51
CA GLY A 13 9.99 -7.91 3.62
C GLY A 13 8.87 -6.86 3.58
N ALA A 14 7.74 -7.17 2.96
CA ALA A 14 6.52 -6.38 3.16
C ALA A 14 5.92 -6.72 4.53
N TYR A 15 5.36 -5.72 5.21
CA TYR A 15 4.56 -5.97 6.40
C TYR A 15 3.26 -6.63 5.97
N GLU A 16 2.97 -7.79 6.57
CA GLU A 16 1.72 -8.51 6.35
C GLU A 16 0.81 -8.32 7.56
N PHE A 17 -0.44 -7.95 7.29
CA PHE A 17 -1.50 -7.79 8.28
C PHE A 17 -2.67 -8.65 7.89
N LYS A 18 -3.33 -9.25 8.89
CA LYS A 18 -4.56 -10.01 8.69
C LYS A 18 -5.68 -9.36 9.47
N ASP A 19 -6.81 -9.14 8.80
CA ASP A 19 -8.02 -8.60 9.41
C ASP A 19 -8.88 -9.68 10.05
N GLU A 20 -9.91 -9.27 10.79
CA GLU A 20 -10.82 -10.18 11.49
C GLU A 20 -11.62 -11.04 10.50
N ASP A 21 -11.97 -10.48 9.34
CA ASP A 21 -12.59 -11.19 8.21
C ASP A 21 -11.62 -12.13 7.44
N GLY A 22 -10.36 -12.23 7.87
CA GLY A 22 -9.34 -13.06 7.25
C GLY A 22 -8.71 -12.47 5.98
N VAL A 23 -9.04 -11.23 5.62
CA VAL A 23 -8.41 -10.51 4.51
C VAL A 23 -6.96 -10.21 4.84
N ILE A 24 -6.05 -10.59 3.93
CA ILE A 24 -4.61 -10.32 4.05
C ILE A 24 -4.30 -8.99 3.36
N TYR A 25 -3.59 -8.13 4.08
CA TYR A 25 -3.03 -6.89 3.57
C TYR A 25 -1.51 -6.96 3.57
N LYS A 26 -0.87 -6.49 2.51
CA LYS A 26 0.59 -6.31 2.47
C LYS A 26 0.93 -4.87 2.17
N MET A 27 1.97 -4.37 2.82
CA MET A 27 2.40 -3.00 2.62
C MET A 27 3.92 -2.88 2.73
N LYS A 28 4.52 -2.12 1.82
CA LYS A 28 5.95 -1.84 1.81
C LYS A 28 6.27 -0.49 1.21
N ILE A 29 7.09 0.30 1.89
CA ILE A 29 7.67 1.52 1.32
C ILE A 29 8.73 1.12 0.29
N LEU A 30 8.63 1.70 -0.90
CA LEU A 30 9.55 1.55 -2.03
C LEU A 30 10.23 2.90 -2.30
N GLY A 31 11.24 2.89 -3.19
CA GLY A 31 11.87 4.12 -3.68
C GLY A 31 12.38 5.05 -2.57
N ARG A 32 12.88 4.50 -1.45
CA ARG A 32 13.33 5.28 -0.28
C ARG A 32 12.26 6.23 0.31
N GLY A 33 10.99 5.87 0.24
CA GLY A 33 9.91 6.70 0.81
C GLY A 33 9.16 7.55 -0.21
N GLU A 34 9.42 7.36 -1.50
CA GLU A 34 8.71 8.03 -2.60
C GLU A 34 7.49 7.22 -3.07
N GLU A 35 7.46 5.93 -2.79
CA GLU A 35 6.42 5.03 -3.27
C GLU A 35 5.97 4.07 -2.17
N LEU A 36 4.71 3.64 -2.23
CA LEU A 36 4.14 2.65 -1.33
C LEU A 36 3.49 1.56 -2.17
N PHE A 37 3.95 0.33 -1.97
CA PHE A 37 3.23 -0.85 -2.41
C PHE A 37 2.15 -1.18 -1.40
N PHE A 38 0.93 -1.39 -1.88
CA PHE A 38 -0.21 -1.84 -1.10
C PHE A 38 -0.92 -2.99 -1.80
N GLN A 39 -1.25 -4.03 -1.04
CA GLN A 39 -2.00 -5.19 -1.51
C GLN A 39 -3.13 -5.51 -0.54
N LYS A 40 -4.29 -5.83 -1.08
CA LYS A 40 -5.48 -6.33 -0.38
C LYS A 40 -5.94 -7.62 -1.06
N GLY A 41 -5.77 -8.75 -0.39
CA GLY A 41 -6.06 -10.06 -0.98
C GLY A 41 -5.19 -10.30 -2.20
N ASP A 42 -5.81 -10.50 -3.37
CA ASP A 42 -5.08 -10.64 -4.62
C ASP A 42 -4.84 -9.31 -5.33
N ASP A 43 -5.57 -8.24 -5.02
CA ASP A 43 -5.41 -6.98 -5.74
C ASP A 43 -4.31 -6.11 -5.11
N ALA A 44 -3.45 -5.52 -5.94
CA ALA A 44 -2.38 -4.62 -5.51
C ALA A 44 -2.33 -3.33 -6.31
N PHE A 45 -1.73 -2.28 -5.74
CA PHE A 45 -1.33 -1.09 -6.46
C PHE A 45 -0.07 -0.48 -5.84
N ILE A 46 0.54 0.43 -6.59
CA ILE A 46 1.60 1.30 -6.09
C ILE A 46 1.03 2.72 -6.09
N CYS A 47 1.25 3.44 -5.00
CA CYS A 47 0.92 4.85 -4.91
C CYS A 47 2.15 5.68 -4.56
N ASP A 48 2.16 6.92 -5.03
CA ASP A 48 3.17 7.89 -4.68
C ASP A 48 2.92 8.39 -3.27
N ILE A 49 3.97 8.40 -2.46
CA ILE A 49 3.96 8.92 -1.09
C ILE A 49 5.15 9.83 -0.86
N SER A 50 5.08 10.62 0.20
CA SER A 50 6.25 11.24 0.79
C SER A 50 6.36 10.78 2.23
N ALA A 51 7.18 9.76 2.48
CA ALA A 51 7.41 9.28 3.85
C ALA A 51 7.98 10.39 4.75
N ARG A 52 8.82 11.28 4.19
CA ARG A 52 9.39 12.43 4.89
C ARG A 52 8.32 13.38 5.41
N PHE A 53 7.31 13.67 4.60
CA PHE A 53 6.22 14.58 4.97
C PHE A 53 4.97 13.85 5.47
N SER A 54 5.00 12.51 5.53
CA SER A 54 3.85 11.65 5.84
C SER A 54 2.61 11.96 4.97
N VAL A 55 2.82 12.15 3.67
CA VAL A 55 1.75 12.49 2.69
C VAL A 55 1.57 11.34 1.70
N ILE A 56 0.33 11.11 1.26
CA ILE A 56 -0.03 10.18 0.18
C ILE A 56 -0.62 10.98 -0.98
N ASP A 57 -0.17 10.77 -2.21
CA ASP A 57 -0.81 11.35 -3.39
C ASP A 57 -2.04 10.54 -3.78
N LEU A 58 -3.21 11.11 -3.51
CA LEU A 58 -4.51 10.53 -3.84
C LEU A 58 -4.70 10.22 -5.33
N LYS A 59 -4.04 10.99 -6.21
CA LYS A 59 -4.19 10.84 -7.66
C LYS A 59 -3.49 9.58 -8.18
N SER A 60 -2.44 9.14 -7.48
CA SER A 60 -1.72 7.91 -7.83
C SER A 60 -2.55 6.65 -7.56
N ILE A 61 -3.51 6.70 -6.63
CA ILE A 61 -4.44 5.59 -6.31
C ILE A 61 -5.62 5.59 -7.30
N SER A 62 -5.38 5.12 -8.53
CA SER A 62 -6.36 5.20 -9.61
C SER A 62 -6.90 3.84 -10.09
N LYS A 63 -6.08 2.79 -10.02
CA LYS A 63 -6.39 1.46 -10.54
C LYS A 63 -5.65 0.38 -9.76
N TRP A 64 -6.22 -0.81 -9.71
CA TRP A 64 -5.58 -2.03 -9.27
C TRP A 64 -4.66 -2.59 -10.38
N ASP A 65 -3.76 -3.50 -10.02
CA ASP A 65 -2.83 -4.17 -10.95
C ASP A 65 -3.54 -4.98 -12.04
N ASN A 66 -4.76 -5.43 -11.74
CA ASN A 66 -5.66 -6.13 -12.65
C ASN A 66 -6.34 -5.19 -13.68
N GLY A 67 -6.14 -3.87 -13.57
CA GLY A 67 -6.71 -2.85 -14.46
C GLY A 67 -8.07 -2.30 -14.02
N LYS A 68 -8.67 -2.84 -12.95
CA LYS A 68 -9.93 -2.34 -12.38
C LYS A 68 -9.71 -0.95 -11.79
N LYS A 69 -10.57 0.00 -12.16
CA LYS A 69 -10.56 1.35 -11.63
C LYS A 69 -11.01 1.36 -10.17
N ILE A 70 -10.31 2.13 -9.34
CA ILE A 70 -10.68 2.35 -7.94
C ILE A 70 -11.70 3.50 -7.90
N SER A 71 -12.88 3.26 -7.33
CA SER A 71 -13.90 4.31 -7.16
C SER A 71 -13.50 5.30 -6.06
N GLU A 72 -14.16 6.46 -5.99
CA GLU A 72 -13.85 7.45 -4.94
C GLU A 72 -14.18 6.93 -3.53
N GLU A 73 -15.29 6.21 -3.38
CA GLU A 73 -15.68 5.56 -2.11
C GLU A 73 -14.70 4.45 -1.70
N GLU A 74 -14.27 3.63 -2.67
CA GLU A 74 -13.26 2.60 -2.46
C GLU A 74 -11.92 3.23 -2.07
N ARG A 75 -11.52 4.30 -2.77
CA ARG A 75 -10.29 5.05 -2.47
C ARG A 75 -10.30 5.60 -1.04
N ALA A 76 -11.40 6.20 -0.60
CA ALA A 76 -11.52 6.71 0.77
C ALA A 76 -11.32 5.60 1.81
N SER A 77 -11.92 4.44 1.57
CA SER A 77 -11.78 3.26 2.44
C SER A 77 -10.34 2.71 2.44
N LEU A 78 -9.71 2.64 1.27
CA LEU A 78 -8.32 2.20 1.14
C LEU A 78 -7.35 3.13 1.85
N LEU A 79 -7.55 4.45 1.76
CA LEU A 79 -6.73 5.44 2.44
C LEU A 79 -6.80 5.32 3.95
N ALA A 80 -8.01 5.18 4.51
CA ALA A 80 -8.18 4.96 5.94
C ALA A 80 -7.41 3.71 6.39
N LYS A 81 -7.48 2.63 5.60
CA LYS A 81 -6.77 1.38 5.90
C LYS A 81 -5.25 1.53 5.75
N ILE A 82 -4.77 2.21 4.71
CA ILE A 82 -3.33 2.50 4.53
C ILE A 82 -2.82 3.28 5.73
N VAL A 83 -3.50 4.34 6.18
CA VAL A 83 -3.07 5.14 7.33
C VAL A 83 -3.02 4.31 8.61
N GLU A 84 -4.02 3.46 8.85
CA GLU A 84 -4.02 2.52 9.97
C GLU A 84 -2.82 1.58 9.92
N LEU A 85 -2.59 0.93 8.77
CA LEU A 85 -1.52 -0.05 8.62
C LEU A 85 -0.14 0.61 8.61
N TYR A 86 0.00 1.80 8.03
CA TYR A 86 1.24 2.60 8.03
C TYR A 86 1.69 2.90 9.46
N LYS A 87 0.77 3.35 10.31
CA LYS A 87 1.05 3.59 11.72
C LYS A 87 1.39 2.32 12.49
N LYS A 88 0.95 1.14 12.05
CA LYS A 88 1.28 -0.15 12.67
C LYS A 88 2.63 -0.69 12.20
N ALA A 89 2.89 -0.64 10.89
CA ALA A 89 4.12 -1.12 10.26
C ALA A 89 5.35 -0.34 10.74
N TYR A 90 5.24 0.99 10.72
CA TYR A 90 6.38 1.90 10.90
C TYR A 90 6.35 2.63 12.25
N LYS A 91 5.54 2.15 13.21
CA LYS A 91 5.45 2.72 14.57
C LYS A 91 6.78 2.72 15.32
N ASP A 92 7.55 1.65 15.08
CA ASP A 92 8.77 1.29 15.81
C ASP A 92 10.01 1.23 14.88
N ASP A 93 9.91 1.81 13.67
CA ASP A 93 11.02 1.83 12.70
C ASP A 93 12.18 2.74 13.15
N LEU A 94 11.90 3.65 14.09
CA LEU A 94 12.89 4.43 14.82
C LEU A 94 13.40 3.63 16.03
N LYS A 95 14.45 2.84 15.82
CA LYS A 95 15.31 2.36 16.92
C LYS A 95 16.63 3.14 16.94
N LEU A 96 17.09 3.44 18.16
CA LEU A 96 18.32 4.19 18.44
C LEU A 96 19.57 3.42 17.99
#